data_AF-A0A9D7TX98-F1
#
_entry.id   AF-A0A9D7TX98-F1
#
_cell.length_a   1.000
_cell.length_b   1.000
_cell.length_c   1.000
_cell.angle_alpha   90.00
_cell.angle_beta   90.00
_cell.angle_gamma   90.00
#
_symmetry.space_group_name_H-M   'P 1'
#
loop_
_entity.id
_entity.type
_entity.pdbx_description
1 polymer ?
#
loop_
_entity_poly.entity_id
_entity_poly.type
_entity_poly.pdbx_seq_one_letter_code
_entity_poly.pdbx_strand_id
1 'polypeptide(L)' 'MQYFERFKQEYEKKDKAELAKFKEANINMNEIVALNDSVHIFNYSNSYKKEIKQKIKLVWQNNKWQVDLKYTFNENQ' A
#
# COMPACT_ATOMS: atom_id res chain seq x y z
N MET A 1 0.00 2.11 16.61
CA MET A 1 -0.17 0.67 16.90
C MET A 1 -1.45 0.08 16.32
N GLN A 2 -2.59 0.77 16.35
CA GLN A 2 -3.87 0.24 15.86
C GLN A 2 -3.86 -0.28 14.41
N TYR A 3 -3.16 0.40 13.50
CA TYR A 3 -3.14 0.00 12.08
C TYR A 3 -2.52 -1.38 11.86
N PHE A 4 -1.37 -1.67 12.46
CA PHE A 4 -0.68 -2.96 12.29
C PHE A 4 -1.49 -4.13 12.85
N GLU A 5 -2.17 -3.93 13.98
CA GLU A 5 -3.06 -4.96 14.55
C GLU A 5 -4.24 -5.26 13.61
N ARG A 6 -4.84 -4.24 12.98
CA ARG A 6 -5.89 -4.45 11.99
C ARG A 6 -5.40 -5.28 10.81
N PHE A 7 -4.24 -4.95 10.24
CA PHE A 7 -3.66 -5.72 9.14
C PHE A 7 -3.35 -7.16 9.53
N LYS A 8 -2.82 -7.37 10.74
CA LYS A 8 -2.58 -8.70 11.27
C LYS A 8 -3.88 -9.51 11.35
N GLN A 9 -4.94 -8.94 11.90
CA GLN A 9 -6.25 -9.60 11.97
C GLN A 9 -6.83 -9.89 10.57
N GLU A 10 -6.71 -8.96 9.62
CA GLU A 10 -7.18 -9.17 8.25
C GLU A 10 -6.36 -10.26 7.53
N TYR A 11 -5.05 -10.31 7.76
CA TYR A 11 -4.17 -11.35 7.23
C TYR A 11 -4.50 -12.73 7.80
N GLU A 12 -4.68 -12.83 9.12
CA GLU A 12 -5.00 -14.09 9.81
C GLU A 12 -6.36 -14.68 9.42
N LYS A 13 -7.30 -13.84 8.96
CA LYS A 13 -8.62 -14.26 8.48
C LYS A 13 -8.59 -14.84 7.05
N LYS A 14 -7.52 -14.63 6.29
CA LYS A 14 -7.41 -15.11 4.90
C LYS A 14 -7.01 -16.57 4.86
N ASP A 15 -7.57 -17.31 3.93
CA ASP A 15 -7.19 -18.70 3.73
C ASP A 15 -5.81 -18.80 3.04
N LYS A 16 -5.16 -19.95 3.21
CA LYS A 16 -3.81 -20.17 2.68
C LYS A 16 -3.73 -20.03 1.16
N ALA A 17 -4.80 -20.39 0.42
CA ALA A 17 -4.80 -20.29 -1.03
C ALA A 17 -4.93 -18.83 -1.50
N GLU A 18 -5.73 -18.00 -0.80
CA GLU A 18 -5.76 -16.55 -1.06
C GLU A 18 -4.40 -15.91 -0.75
N LEU A 19 -3.77 -16.24 0.38
CA LEU A 19 -2.45 -15.70 0.74
C LEU A 19 -1.36 -16.08 -0.29
N ALA A 20 -1.39 -17.28 -0.86
CA ALA A 20 -0.48 -17.69 -1.92
C ALA A 20 -0.60 -16.79 -3.17
N LYS A 21 -1.83 -16.44 -3.57
CA LYS A 21 -2.07 -15.54 -4.70
C LYS A 21 -1.53 -14.13 -4.45
N PHE A 22 -1.64 -13.62 -3.22
CA PHE A 22 -1.01 -12.35 -2.86
C PHE A 22 0.52 -12.42 -2.88
N LYS A 23 1.10 -13.55 -2.42
CA LYS A 23 2.55 -13.75 -2.40
C LYS A 23 3.16 -13.84 -3.80
N GLU A 24 2.44 -14.43 -4.75
CA GLU A 24 2.87 -14.57 -6.15
C GLU A 24 2.53 -13.34 -7.02
N ALA A 25 1.76 -12.39 -6.48
CA ALA A 25 1.33 -11.23 -7.24
C ALA A 25 2.47 -10.23 -7.45
N ASN A 26 2.51 -9.66 -8.65
CA ASN A 26 3.39 -8.55 -8.99
C ASN A 26 2.70 -7.22 -8.67
N ILE A 27 3.48 -6.20 -8.31
CA ILE A 27 2.98 -4.83 -8.15
C ILE A 27 2.92 -4.16 -9.51
N ASN A 28 1.75 -3.66 -9.86
CA ASN A 28 1.51 -2.82 -11.04
C ASN A 28 1.49 -1.37 -10.59
N MET A 29 2.43 -0.59 -11.11
CA MET A 29 2.45 0.86 -10.93
C MET A 29 1.39 1.49 -11.84
N ASN A 30 0.38 2.10 -11.24
CA ASN A 30 -0.70 2.75 -11.99
C ASN A 30 -0.34 4.21 -12.27
N GLU A 31 0.10 4.93 -11.24
CA GLU A 31 0.36 6.38 -11.33
C GLU A 31 1.29 6.84 -10.20
N ILE A 32 2.14 7.82 -10.49
CA ILE A 32 2.89 8.60 -9.50
C ILE A 32 2.50 10.07 -9.68
N VAL A 33 2.02 10.70 -8.61
CA VAL A 33 1.73 12.14 -8.58
C VAL A 33 2.69 12.81 -7.61
N ALA A 34 3.59 13.65 -8.12
CA ALA A 34 4.42 14.51 -7.28
C ALA A 34 3.60 15.73 -6.83
N LEU A 35 3.25 15.78 -5.54
CA LEU A 35 2.59 16.97 -4.97
C LEU A 35 3.60 18.10 -4.75
N ASN A 36 4.83 17.74 -4.40
CA ASN A 36 6.03 18.58 -4.38
C ASN A 36 7.29 17.69 -4.34
N ASP A 37 8.46 18.32 -4.28
CA ASP A 37 9.77 17.65 -4.29
C ASP A 37 9.99 16.65 -3.14
N SER A 38 9.24 16.81 -2.04
CA SER A 38 9.35 15.98 -0.84
C SER A 38 8.13 15.09 -0.58
N VAL A 39 7.06 15.19 -1.39
CA VAL A 39 5.81 14.45 -1.18
C VAL A 39 5.27 13.94 -2.49
N HIS A 40 5.10 12.61 -2.58
CA HIS A 40 4.53 11.95 -3.75
C HIS A 40 3.40 11.03 -3.32
N ILE A 41 2.38 10.91 -4.17
CA ILE A 41 1.32 9.91 -4.04
C ILE A 41 1.58 8.83 -5.07
N PHE A 42 1.65 7.59 -4.61
CA PHE A 42 1.88 6.42 -5.45
C PHE A 42 0.64 5.54 -5.47
N ASN A 43 0.07 5.36 -6.64
CA ASN A 43 -1.07 4.49 -6.88
C ASN A 43 -0.59 3.18 -7.49
N TYR A 44 -0.93 2.07 -6.86
CA TYR A 44 -0.59 0.74 -7.33
C TYR A 44 -1.75 -0.24 -7.18
N SER A 45 -1.71 -1.31 -7.96
CA SER A 45 -2.50 -2.51 -7.71
C SER A 45 -1.59 -3.72 -7.74
N ASN A 46 -2.09 -4.87 -7.29
CA ASN A 46 -1.35 -6.12 -7.47
C ASN A 46 -1.98 -6.94 -8.61
N SER A 47 -1.21 -7.80 -9.25
CA SER A 47 -1.66 -8.59 -10.40
C SER A 47 -2.79 -9.57 -10.09
N TYR A 48 -3.02 -9.92 -8.81
CA TYR A 48 -4.14 -10.76 -8.37
C TYR A 48 -5.44 -9.95 -8.21
N LYS A 49 -5.37 -8.73 -7.66
CA LYS A 49 -6.50 -7.81 -7.43
C LYS A 49 -6.28 -6.50 -8.20
N LYS A 50 -6.23 -6.59 -9.53
CA LYS A 50 -5.90 -5.46 -10.42
C LYS A 50 -6.84 -4.27 -10.29
N GLU A 51 -8.12 -4.54 -10.04
CA GLU A 51 -9.17 -3.53 -9.87
C GLU A 51 -9.08 -2.78 -8.53
N ILE A 52 -8.42 -3.37 -7.53
CA ILE A 52 -8.24 -2.73 -6.22
C ILE A 52 -6.99 -1.85 -6.28
N LYS A 53 -7.22 -0.56 -6.45
CA LYS A 53 -6.18 0.48 -6.48
C LYS A 53 -5.90 0.95 -5.05
N GLN A 54 -4.64 0.89 -4.65
CA GLN A 54 -4.17 1.37 -3.35
C GLN A 54 -3.26 2.59 -3.54
N LYS A 55 -3.41 3.58 -2.67
CA LYS A 55 -2.59 4.78 -2.66
C LYS A 55 -1.69 4.81 -1.43
N ILE A 56 -0.38 4.93 -1.64
CA ILE A 56 0.56 5.24 -0.55
C ILE A 56 1.06 6.67 -0.72
N LYS A 57 1.28 7.35 0.40
CA LYS A 57 1.96 8.65 0.39
C LYS A 57 3.41 8.46 0.80
N LEU A 58 4.30 8.94 -0.07
CA LEU A 58 5.73 8.95 0.14
C LEU A 58 6.16 10.34 0.60
N VAL A 59 7.01 10.39 1.62
CA VAL A 59 7.60 11.62 2.14
C VAL A 59 9.12 11.48 2.18
N TRP A 60 9.84 12.43 1.61
CA TRP A 60 11.30 12.49 1.63
C TRP A 60 11.78 13.11 2.93
N GLN A 61 12.39 12.31 3.80
CA GLN A 61 12.92 12.75 5.09
C GLN A 61 14.19 11.97 5.43
N ASN A 62 15.19 12.65 5.98
CA ASN A 62 16.47 12.06 6.36
C ASN A 62 17.13 11.32 5.18
N ASN A 63 17.14 11.97 4.02
CA ASN A 63 17.73 11.47 2.77
C ASN A 63 17.18 10.11 2.30
N LYS A 64 15.91 9.82 2.62
CA LYS A 64 15.21 8.62 2.16
C LYS A 64 13.71 8.86 2.01
N TRP A 65 13.09 8.10 1.12
CA TRP A 65 11.64 8.02 1.03
C TRP A 65 11.09 7.17 2.16
N GLN A 66 10.04 7.67 2.81
CA GLN A 66 9.31 6.98 3.87
C GLN A 66 7.83 6.97 3.54
N VAL A 67 7.11 5.96 4.04
CA VAL A 67 5.66 5.86 3.83
C VAL A 67 4.93 6.55 4.97
N ASP A 68 4.07 7.53 4.64
CA ASP A 68 3.12 8.10 5.57
C ASP A 68 1.94 7.12 5.74
N LEU A 69 2.07 6.29 6.78
CA LEU A 69 1.06 5.28 7.13
C LEU A 69 -0.28 5.91 7.56
N LYS A 70 -0.26 7.11 8.15
CA LYS A 70 -1.50 7.79 8.58
C LYS A 70 -2.36 8.15 7.38
N TYR A 71 -1.75 8.67 6.32
CA TYR A 71 -2.44 8.93 5.05
C TYR A 71 -2.87 7.62 4.37
N THR A 72 -1.91 6.70 4.20
CA THR A 72 -2.10 5.44 3.45
C THR A 72 -3.30 4.63 3.97
N PHE A 73 -3.52 4.59 5.29
CA PHE A 73 -4.60 3.80 5.87
C PHE A 73 -5.96 4.50 5.92
N ASN A 74 -5.98 5.82 5.84
CA ASN A 74 -7.24 6.57 5.83
C ASN A 74 -7.85 6.64 4.42
N GLU A 75 -7.02 6.63 3.38
CA GLU A 75 -7.45 6.83 1.99
C GLU A 75 -7.86 5.53 1.28
N ASN A 76 -7.49 4.36 1.81
CA ASN A 76 -7.77 3.05 1.20
C ASN A 76 -8.80 2.23 2.01
N GLN A 77 -9.84 2.88 2.53
CA GLN A 77 -10.92 2.20 3.28
C GLN A 77 -11.88 1.43 2.37
#